data_AF-A0AAE1RR41-F1
#
_entry.id   AF-A0AAE1RR41-F1
#
_cell.length_a   1.000
_cell.length_b   1.000
_cell.length_c   1.000
_cell.angle_alpha   90.00
_cell.angle_beta   90.00
_cell.angle_gamma   90.00
#
_symmetry.space_group_name_H-M   'P 1'
#
loop_
_entity.id
_entity.type
_entity.pdbx_description
1 polymer ?
#
loop_
_entity_poly.entity_id
_entity_poly.type
_entity_poly.pdbx_seq_one_letter_code
_entity_poly.pdbx_strand_id
1 'polypeptide(L)'
;MRGPKRASKIRKLDNLSKEDDVRKYVNTYQRNFTTKSAKLSTASKAPKIQKLVTPLTLQRKRARIADKKKRIAKAKAEAAEYQKLLASRLKEQREA
;
A
#
# COMPACT_ATOMS: atom_id res chain seq x y z
N MET A 1 19.56 -8.87 -22.00
CA MET A 1 18.59 -7.75 -21.82
C MET A 1 17.89 -7.83 -20.46
N ARG A 2 17.54 -6.71 -19.80
CA ARG A 2 16.63 -6.70 -18.63
C ARG A 2 15.19 -6.54 -19.14
N GLY A 3 14.31 -7.48 -18.80
CA GLY A 3 12.88 -7.39 -19.14
C GLY A 3 12.12 -6.32 -18.32
N PRO A 4 10.83 -6.09 -18.62
CA PRO A 4 10.01 -5.10 -17.92
C PRO A 4 9.83 -5.45 -16.43
N LYS A 5 10.06 -4.47 -15.54
CA LYS A 5 9.91 -4.63 -14.06
C LYS A 5 8.57 -4.12 -13.51
N ARG A 6 7.93 -3.15 -14.18
CA ARG A 6 6.69 -2.52 -13.70
C ARG A 6 5.48 -3.33 -14.17
N ALA A 7 4.48 -3.52 -13.29
CA ALA A 7 3.25 -4.24 -13.62
C ALA A 7 2.58 -3.71 -14.90
N SER A 8 2.52 -2.40 -15.09
CA SER A 8 1.94 -1.80 -16.31
C SER A 8 2.74 -2.07 -17.59
N LYS A 9 4.07 -2.24 -17.50
CA LYS A 9 4.91 -2.56 -18.66
C LYS A 9 4.83 -4.05 -19.01
N ILE A 10 4.72 -4.91 -17.99
CA ILE A 10 4.51 -6.36 -18.18
C ILE A 10 3.19 -6.59 -18.92
N ARG A 11 2.09 -5.97 -18.46
CA ARG A 11 0.79 -6.07 -19.14
C ARG A 11 0.81 -5.66 -20.61
N LYS A 12 1.50 -4.56 -20.93
CA LYS A 12 1.61 -4.07 -22.31
C LYS A 12 2.41 -5.01 -23.21
N LEU A 13 3.40 -5.71 -22.67
CA LEU A 13 4.25 -6.60 -23.44
C LEU A 13 3.52 -7.92 -23.70
N ASP A 14 2.91 -8.49 -22.67
CA ASP A 14 2.23 -9.79 -22.74
C ASP A 14 0.76 -9.68 -23.18
N ASN A 15 0.32 -8.49 -23.67
CA ASN A 15 -1.07 -8.20 -24.06
C ASN A 15 -2.13 -8.61 -23.01
N LEU A 16 -1.80 -8.42 -21.73
CA LEU A 16 -2.68 -8.78 -20.61
C LEU A 16 -3.66 -7.66 -20.28
N SER A 17 -4.83 -8.07 -19.81
CA SER A 17 -5.80 -7.17 -19.20
C SER A 17 -5.35 -6.72 -17.79
N LYS A 18 -6.13 -5.86 -17.15
CA LYS A 18 -5.81 -5.36 -15.81
C LYS A 18 -6.09 -6.41 -14.73
N GLU A 19 -7.06 -7.26 -15.00
CA GLU A 19 -7.63 -8.34 -14.20
C GLU A 19 -6.65 -9.51 -14.10
N ASP A 20 -5.81 -9.69 -15.11
CA ASP A 20 -4.81 -10.75 -15.18
C ASP A 20 -3.65 -10.55 -14.19
N ASP A 21 -3.18 -11.68 -13.63
CA ASP A 21 -2.04 -11.68 -12.72
C ASP A 21 -0.70 -11.71 -13.47
N VAL A 22 0.00 -10.57 -13.39
CA VAL A 22 1.33 -10.37 -13.97
C VAL A 22 2.43 -11.23 -13.35
N ARG A 23 2.23 -11.85 -12.17
CA ARG A 23 3.27 -12.64 -11.49
C ARG A 23 3.72 -13.86 -12.28
N LYS A 24 2.78 -14.49 -13.00
CA LYS A 24 3.05 -15.70 -13.79
C LYS A 24 3.97 -15.42 -14.98
N TYR A 25 3.80 -14.25 -15.58
CA TYR A 25 4.46 -13.87 -16.83
C TYR A 25 5.86 -13.27 -16.64
N VAL A 26 6.25 -12.91 -15.42
CA VAL A 26 7.59 -12.35 -15.14
C VAL A 26 8.70 -13.39 -15.28
N ASN A 27 8.35 -14.67 -15.19
CA ASN A 27 9.29 -15.78 -15.33
C ASN A 27 9.76 -15.99 -16.78
N THR A 28 9.10 -15.42 -17.79
CA THR A 28 9.56 -15.51 -19.19
C THR A 28 10.83 -14.69 -19.43
N TYR A 29 11.07 -13.65 -18.63
CA TYR A 29 12.25 -12.78 -18.71
C TYR A 29 13.31 -13.09 -17.64
N GLN A 30 13.22 -14.28 -17.05
CA GLN A 30 14.19 -14.70 -16.06
C GLN A 30 15.58 -14.84 -16.69
N ARG A 31 16.60 -14.38 -15.97
CA ARG A 31 17.98 -14.57 -16.42
C ARG A 31 18.52 -15.87 -15.85
N ASN A 32 18.94 -16.75 -16.74
CA ASN A 32 19.74 -17.91 -16.40
C ASN A 32 21.21 -17.45 -16.28
N PHE A 33 21.85 -17.82 -15.17
CA PHE A 33 23.27 -17.56 -14.97
C PHE A 33 24.00 -18.90 -14.81
N THR A 34 25.09 -19.08 -15.54
CA THR A 34 26.06 -20.16 -15.31
C THR A 34 27.11 -19.66 -14.35
N THR A 35 27.15 -20.19 -13.13
CA THR A 35 28.20 -19.88 -12.16
C THR A 35 29.48 -20.64 -12.52
N LYS A 36 30.66 -20.04 -12.29
CA LYS A 36 31.98 -20.61 -12.63
C LYS A 36 32.30 -21.92 -11.87
N SER A 37 31.57 -22.21 -10.79
CA SER A 37 31.68 -23.45 -10.03
C SER A 37 30.72 -24.48 -10.62
N ALA A 38 31.30 -25.51 -11.24
CA ALA A 38 30.69 -26.45 -12.16
C ALA A 38 29.64 -27.43 -11.59
N LYS A 39 28.83 -27.09 -10.55
CA LYS A 39 27.89 -28.09 -10.02
C LYS A 39 26.57 -27.66 -9.36
N LEU A 40 26.27 -26.38 -9.12
CA LEU A 40 24.99 -26.00 -8.48
C LEU A 40 24.14 -25.06 -9.35
N SER A 41 23.32 -25.68 -10.20
CA SER A 41 22.09 -25.15 -10.80
C SER A 41 22.21 -23.89 -11.67
N THR A 42 21.62 -23.92 -12.86
CA THR A 42 21.25 -22.72 -13.61
C THR A 42 20.28 -21.89 -12.76
N ALA A 43 20.81 -21.00 -11.93
CA ALA A 43 20.00 -20.19 -11.03
C ALA A 43 19.22 -19.17 -11.87
N SER A 44 17.91 -19.36 -11.92
CA SER A 44 16.98 -18.42 -12.53
C SER A 44 16.71 -17.27 -11.56
N LYS A 45 16.97 -16.03 -11.98
CA LYS A 45 16.59 -14.83 -11.21
C LYS A 45 15.58 -13.98 -11.97
N ALA A 46 14.48 -13.66 -11.28
CA ALA A 46 13.44 -12.76 -11.75
C ALA A 46 13.49 -11.40 -11.00
N PRO A 47 13.13 -10.29 -11.66
CA PRO A 47 13.05 -9.00 -11.01
C PRO A 47 11.81 -8.87 -10.11
N LYS A 48 11.95 -8.24 -8.94
CA LYS A 48 10.79 -7.85 -8.11
C LYS A 48 9.84 -6.94 -8.90
N ILE A 49 8.59 -7.35 -9.02
CA ILE A 49 7.56 -6.58 -9.73
C ILE A 49 7.28 -5.28 -8.98
N GLN A 50 7.47 -4.16 -9.67
CA GLN A 50 7.20 -2.85 -9.13
C GLN A 50 5.79 -2.40 -9.49
N LYS A 51 5.14 -1.66 -8.57
CA LYS A 51 3.77 -1.12 -8.73
C LYS A 51 2.68 -2.21 -8.90
N LEU A 52 2.92 -3.43 -8.42
CA LEU A 52 1.85 -4.41 -8.28
C LEU A 52 0.93 -4.00 -7.11
N VAL A 53 -0.38 -4.06 -7.33
CA VAL A 53 -1.38 -3.90 -6.26
C VAL A 53 -1.45 -5.22 -5.50
N THR A 54 -1.24 -5.20 -4.18
CA THR A 54 -1.26 -6.39 -3.32
C THR A 54 -2.23 -6.19 -2.16
N PRO A 55 -2.69 -7.26 -1.50
CA PRO A 55 -3.56 -7.14 -0.33
C PRO A 55 -2.99 -6.20 0.74
N LEU A 56 -1.67 -6.25 0.95
CA LEU A 56 -0.96 -5.37 1.88
C LEU A 56 -1.02 -3.89 1.48
N THR A 57 -0.90 -3.56 0.19
CA THR A 57 -1.02 -2.16 -0.25
C THR A 57 -2.46 -1.65 -0.10
N LEU A 58 -3.46 -2.51 -0.34
CA LEU A 58 -4.88 -2.19 -0.09
C LEU A 58 -5.15 -1.99 1.40
N GLN A 59 -4.64 -2.87 2.27
CA GLN A 59 -4.77 -2.75 3.73
C GLN A 59 -4.16 -1.45 4.24
N ARG A 60 -2.94 -1.11 3.81
CA ARG A 60 -2.28 0.16 4.17
C ARG A 60 -3.06 1.39 3.71
N LYS A 61 -3.70 1.32 2.53
CA LYS A 61 -4.59 2.39 2.03
C LYS A 61 -5.84 2.52 2.92
N ARG A 62 -6.46 1.40 3.29
CA ARG A 62 -7.63 1.37 4.20
C ARG A 62 -7.28 1.94 5.57
N ALA A 63 -6.17 1.52 6.17
CA ALA A 63 -5.67 2.02 7.46
C ALA A 63 -5.51 3.54 7.45
N ARG A 64 -4.84 4.10 6.43
CA ARG A 64 -4.67 5.55 6.30
C ARG A 64 -6.01 6.31 6.30
N ILE A 65 -7.03 5.77 5.63
CA ILE A 65 -8.35 6.39 5.56
C ILE A 65 -9.04 6.30 6.94
N ALA A 66 -8.94 5.16 7.61
CA ALA A 66 -9.47 4.97 8.96
C ALA A 66 -8.83 5.94 9.96
N ASP A 67 -7.50 6.11 9.93
CA ASP A 67 -6.79 7.02 10.81
C ASP A 67 -7.23 8.48 10.62
N LYS A 68 -7.45 8.90 9.36
CA LYS A 68 -7.99 10.23 9.06
C LYS A 68 -9.38 10.41 9.67
N LYS A 69 -10.28 9.44 9.50
CA LYS A 69 -11.63 9.49 10.08
C LYS A 69 -11.58 9.53 11.61
N LYS A 70 -10.72 8.71 12.23
CA LYS A 70 -10.51 8.69 13.69
C LYS A 70 -10.04 10.04 14.21
N ARG A 71 -9.10 10.69 13.51
CA ARG A 71 -8.60 12.02 13.89
C ARG A 71 -9.70 13.08 13.86
N ILE A 72 -10.52 13.08 12.81
CA ILE A 72 -11.65 14.03 12.68
C ILE A 72 -12.68 13.80 13.79
N ALA A 73 -13.05 12.54 14.04
CA ALA A 73 -14.00 12.19 15.10
C ALA A 73 -13.48 12.62 16.48
N LYS A 74 -12.19 12.40 16.76
CA LYS A 74 -11.53 12.82 17.99
C LYS A 74 -11.61 14.34 18.18
N ALA A 75 -11.19 15.12 17.17
CA ALA A 75 -11.21 16.58 17.25
C ALA A 75 -12.63 17.13 17.45
N LYS A 76 -13.64 16.51 16.81
CA LYS A 76 -15.04 16.89 16.98
C LYS A 76 -15.56 16.59 18.39
N ALA A 77 -15.17 15.45 18.97
CA ALA A 77 -15.53 15.08 20.34
C ALA A 77 -14.90 16.03 21.37
N GLU A 78 -13.59 16.31 21.24
CA GLU A 78 -12.87 17.25 22.12
C GLU A 78 -13.46 18.66 22.05
N ALA A 79 -13.79 19.14 20.85
CA ALA A 79 -14.46 20.43 20.70
C ALA A 79 -15.83 20.45 21.39
N ALA A 80 -16.63 19.38 21.26
CA ALA A 80 -17.93 19.30 21.91
C ALA A 80 -17.83 19.22 23.44
N GLU A 81 -16.83 18.52 23.98
CA GLU A 81 -16.54 18.47 25.42
C GLU A 81 -16.12 19.83 25.95
N TYR A 82 -15.24 20.54 25.23
CA TYR A 82 -14.82 21.88 25.61
C TYR A 82 -15.99 22.87 25.64
N GLN A 83 -16.90 22.81 24.67
CA GLN A 83 -18.10 23.66 24.66
C GLN A 83 -19.02 23.40 25.86
N LYS A 84 -19.17 22.13 26.29
CA LYS A 84 -19.93 21.79 27.50
C LYS A 84 -19.28 22.36 28.76
N LEU A 85 -17.96 22.29 28.86
CA LEU A 85 -17.21 22.85 29.98
C LEU A 85 -17.35 24.38 30.04
N LEU A 86 -17.27 25.07 28.90
CA LEU A 86 -17.48 26.52 28.87
C LEU A 86 -18.88 26.90 29.37
N ALA A 87 -19.91 26.16 28.94
CA ALA A 87 -21.28 26.41 29.38
C ALA A 87 -21.45 26.22 30.90
N SER A 88 -20.81 25.22 31.51
CA SER A 88 -20.89 25.03 32.97
C SER A 88 -20.19 26.16 33.73
N ARG A 89 -19.01 26.60 33.27
CA ARG A 89 -18.27 27.72 33.89
C ARG A 89 -19.02 29.05 33.83
N LEU A 90 -19.66 29.34 32.70
CA LEU A 90 -20.49 30.54 32.55
C LEU A 90 -21.72 30.50 33.46
N LYS A 91 -22.28 29.32 33.71
CA LYS A 91 -23.39 29.14 34.65
C LYS A 91 -22.93 29.38 36.09
N GLU A 92 -21.83 28.75 36.51
CA GLU A 92 -21.21 28.96 37.83
C GLU A 92 -20.94 30.45 38.08
N GLN A 93 -20.43 31.17 37.08
CA GLN A 93 -20.14 32.61 37.20
C GLN A 93 -21.39 33.49 37.34
N ARG A 94 -22.55 33.08 36.81
CA ARG A 94 -23.81 33.83 36.96
C ARG A 94 -24.49 33.61 38.30
N GLU A 95 -24.24 32.45 38.92
CA GLU A 95 -24.81 32.07 40.22
C GLU A 95 -23.98 32.61 41.40
N ALA A 96 -22.71 32.97 41.15
CA ALA A 96 -21.83 33.68 42.08
C ALA A 96 -22.08 35.20 42.06
#